data_AF-A0A220UG49-F1
#
_entry.id   AF-A0A220UG49-F1
#
_cell.length_a   1.000
_cell.length_b   1.000
_cell.length_c   1.000
_cell.angle_alpha   90.00
_cell.angle_beta   90.00
_cell.angle_gamma   90.00
#
_symmetry.space_group_name_H-M   'P 1'
#
loop_
_entity.id
_entity.type
_entity.pdbx_description
1 polymer ?
#
loop_
_entity_poly.entity_id
_entity_poly.type
_entity_poly.pdbx_seq_one_letter_code
_entity_poly.pdbx_strand_id
1 'polypeptide(L)'
;MSADDPLDETDLQILDELADLWSTVDPVPEDLTLEIRFQLGVRELRAEVADLQNGLEATAPSLAGSEPLGAGAFREHAMHTDTLTFSCDRLSSMITITPHGTAPDTVRVDGWVTVPDCSIELHVLSPDRTRTAVRQQLRADPDGRFTLDEIPRGPAQLHFHHPQGPILTPYFDL
;
A
#
# COMPACT_ATOMS: atom_id res chain seq x y z
N MET A 1 33.29 33.74 21.64
CA MET A 1 31.98 33.06 21.69
C MET A 1 32.24 31.61 21.36
N SER A 2 32.07 30.75 22.36
CA SER A 2 32.16 29.31 22.18
C SER A 2 30.77 28.82 21.77
N ALA A 3 30.67 27.74 21.00
CA ALA A 3 29.37 27.16 20.61
C ALA A 3 28.59 26.52 21.79
N ASP A 4 29.18 26.52 22.99
CA ASP A 4 28.61 25.99 24.25
C ASP A 4 28.05 27.11 25.16
N ASP A 5 28.13 28.38 24.75
CA ASP A 5 27.53 29.49 25.49
C ASP A 5 25.98 29.39 25.41
N PRO A 6 25.23 29.79 26.46
CA PRO A 6 23.76 29.76 26.43
C PRO A 6 23.23 30.68 25.32
N LEU A 7 22.13 30.26 24.67
CA LEU A 7 21.49 31.01 23.59
C LEU A 7 21.29 32.48 23.96
N ASP A 8 21.84 33.35 23.12
CA ASP A 8 21.70 34.79 23.28
C ASP A 8 20.57 35.37 22.41
N GLU A 9 20.33 36.67 22.53
CA GLU A 9 19.26 37.36 21.80
C GLU A 9 19.47 37.34 20.28
N THR A 10 20.73 37.27 19.82
CA THR A 10 21.05 37.18 18.39
C THR A 10 20.75 35.78 17.87
N ASP A 11 21.06 34.75 18.64
CA ASP A 11 20.73 33.37 18.29
C ASP A 11 19.22 33.18 18.13
N LEU A 12 18.42 33.73 19.07
CA LEU A 12 16.96 33.68 18.98
C LEU A 12 16.43 34.40 17.74
N GLN A 13 17.00 35.57 17.40
CA GLN A 13 16.59 36.31 16.21
C GLN A 13 16.87 35.55 14.92
N ILE A 14 18.03 34.89 14.82
CA ILE A 14 18.39 34.06 13.66
C ILE A 14 17.46 32.84 13.56
N LEU A 15 17.11 32.22 14.69
CA LEU A 15 16.19 31.08 14.72
C LEU A 15 14.77 31.46 14.29
N ASP A 16 14.28 32.64 14.70
CA ASP A 16 12.99 33.16 14.26
C ASP A 16 12.97 33.45 12.76
N GLU A 17 14.00 34.14 12.23
CA GLU A 17 14.11 34.39 10.78
C GLU A 17 14.18 33.08 9.97
N LEU A 18 14.90 32.08 10.50
CA LEU A 18 14.98 30.75 9.88
C LEU A 18 13.63 30.03 9.93
N ALA A 19 12.88 30.14 11.02
CA ALA A 19 11.56 29.55 11.17
C ALA A 19 10.53 30.17 10.20
N ASP A 20 10.59 31.49 10.01
CA ASP A 20 9.74 32.21 9.05
C ASP A 20 10.06 31.80 7.60
N LEU A 21 11.35 31.69 7.27
CA LEU A 21 11.80 31.21 5.96
C LEU A 21 11.30 29.78 5.70
N TRP A 22 11.48 28.87 6.68
CA TRP A 22 11.04 27.49 6.56
C TRP A 22 9.53 27.36 6.46
N SER A 23 8.77 28.15 7.22
CA SER A 23 7.30 28.16 7.14
C SER A 23 6.80 28.60 5.76
N THR A 24 7.60 29.36 5.01
CA THR A 24 7.27 29.80 3.65
C THR A 24 7.71 28.78 2.60
N VAL A 25 8.88 28.16 2.76
CA VAL A 25 9.46 27.23 1.77
C VAL A 25 8.88 25.82 1.90
N ASP A 26 8.58 25.38 3.11
CA ASP A 26 8.03 24.05 3.43
C ASP A 26 6.93 24.18 4.48
N PRO A 27 5.77 24.76 4.10
CA PRO A 27 4.65 24.90 5.02
C PRO A 27 4.13 23.53 5.44
N VAL A 28 3.73 23.41 6.71
CA VAL A 28 3.06 22.20 7.20
C VAL A 28 1.78 21.98 6.38
N PRO A 29 1.60 20.80 5.75
CA PRO A 29 0.39 20.51 5.01
C PRO A 29 -0.84 20.67 5.91
N GLU A 30 -1.86 21.38 5.43
CA GLU A 30 -3.10 21.63 6.19
C GLU A 30 -3.78 20.33 6.65
N ASP A 31 -3.62 19.27 5.86
CA ASP A 31 -4.18 17.94 6.14
C ASP A 31 -3.24 17.03 6.92
N LEU A 32 -2.05 17.47 7.35
CA LEU A 32 -1.08 16.60 8.03
C LEU A 32 -1.68 15.93 9.28
N THR A 33 -2.51 16.65 10.03
CA THR A 33 -3.19 16.10 11.21
C THR A 33 -4.22 15.05 10.82
N LEU A 34 -4.94 15.27 9.72
CA LEU A 34 -5.94 14.33 9.19
C LEU A 34 -5.24 13.08 8.66
N GLU A 35 -4.14 13.24 7.93
CA GLU A 35 -3.32 12.14 7.43
C GLU A 35 -2.74 11.30 8.57
N ILE A 36 -2.16 11.94 9.61
CA ILE A 36 -1.64 11.20 10.79
C ILE A 36 -2.74 10.43 11.51
N ARG A 37 -3.91 11.06 11.74
CA ARG A 37 -5.05 10.39 12.39
C ARG A 37 -5.58 9.24 11.55
N PHE A 38 -5.64 9.42 10.23
CA PHE A 38 -6.03 8.37 9.30
C PHE A 38 -5.05 7.19 9.36
N GLN A 39 -3.74 7.45 9.28
CA GLN A 39 -2.72 6.41 9.36
C GLN A 39 -2.73 5.67 10.70
N LEU A 40 -2.99 6.37 11.80
CA LEU A 40 -3.13 5.74 13.12
C LEU A 40 -4.38 4.85 13.20
N GLY A 41 -5.53 5.34 12.71
CA GLY A 41 -6.75 4.53 12.64
C GLY A 41 -6.61 3.30 11.73
N VAL A 42 -5.90 3.44 10.62
CA VAL A 42 -5.55 2.30 9.74
C VAL A 42 -4.66 1.29 10.48
N ARG A 43 -3.71 1.74 11.31
CA ARG A 43 -2.86 0.84 12.11
C ARG A 43 -3.65 0.10 13.19
N GLU A 44 -4.56 0.79 13.88
CA GLU A 44 -5.43 0.19 14.89
C GLU A 44 -6.35 -0.87 14.27
N LEU A 45 -6.98 -0.55 13.13
CA LEU A 45 -7.81 -1.48 12.38
C LEU A 45 -7.01 -2.70 11.88
N ARG A 46 -5.76 -2.49 11.42
CA ARG A 46 -4.87 -3.59 11.00
C ARG A 46 -4.51 -4.52 12.16
N ALA A 47 -4.33 -3.99 13.37
CA ALA A 47 -4.07 -4.80 14.55
C ALA A 47 -5.30 -5.66 14.92
N GLU A 48 -6.50 -5.09 14.86
CA GLU A 48 -7.75 -5.81 15.12
C GLU A 48 -7.99 -6.93 14.09
N VAL A 49 -7.73 -6.68 12.80
CA VAL A 49 -7.82 -7.71 11.75
C VAL A 49 -6.81 -8.84 11.96
N ALA A 50 -5.57 -8.51 12.35
CA ALA A 50 -4.56 -9.52 12.65
C ALA A 50 -4.98 -10.43 13.81
N ASP A 51 -5.56 -9.86 14.88
CA ASP A 51 -6.08 -10.64 16.01
C ASP A 51 -7.25 -11.56 15.61
N LEU A 52 -8.15 -11.10 14.73
CA LEU A 52 -9.24 -11.92 14.19
C LEU A 52 -8.74 -13.08 13.31
N GLN A 53 -7.72 -12.85 12.49
CA GLN A 53 -7.10 -13.89 11.66
C GLN A 53 -6.41 -14.96 12.52
N ASN A 54 -5.65 -14.54 13.54
CA ASN A 54 -5.02 -15.45 14.50
C ASN A 54 -6.06 -16.30 15.27
N GLY A 55 -7.22 -15.73 15.60
CA GLY A 55 -8.32 -16.46 16.25
C GLY A 55 -9.04 -17.47 15.35
N LEU A 56 -9.14 -17.18 14.05
CA LEU A 56 -9.75 -18.08 13.06
C LEU A 56 -8.85 -19.28 12.76
N GLU A 57 -7.53 -19.08 12.67
CA GLU A 57 -6.54 -20.16 12.49
C GLU A 57 -6.51 -21.14 13.67
N ALA A 58 -6.80 -20.67 14.89
CA ALA A 58 -6.91 -21.52 16.07
C ALA A 58 -8.16 -22.44 16.08
N THR A 59 -9.15 -22.17 15.21
CA THR A 59 -10.47 -22.84 15.25
C THR A 59 -10.80 -23.63 13.97
N ALA A 60 -9.98 -23.56 12.91
CA ALA A 60 -10.24 -24.28 11.66
C ALA A 60 -9.64 -25.70 11.69
N PRO A 61 -10.47 -26.78 11.68
CA PRO A 61 -9.96 -28.10 11.38
C PRO A 61 -9.58 -28.17 9.89
N SER A 62 -8.40 -28.74 9.63
CA SER A 62 -7.82 -29.02 8.32
C SER A 62 -8.84 -29.48 7.28
N LEU A 63 -9.16 -28.61 6.32
CA LEU A 63 -9.72 -29.01 5.03
C LEU A 63 -8.56 -29.13 4.04
N ALA A 64 -7.71 -30.12 4.30
CA ALA A 64 -6.78 -30.67 3.32
C ALA A 64 -7.59 -31.49 2.30
N GLY A 65 -7.60 -31.03 1.05
CA GLY A 65 -8.37 -31.63 -0.02
C GLY A 65 -7.70 -31.52 -1.38
N SER A 66 -6.43 -31.94 -1.50
CA SER A 66 -5.87 -32.53 -2.73
C SER A 66 -4.39 -32.96 -2.52
N GLU A 67 -4.20 -34.27 -2.39
CA GLU A 67 -3.03 -35.14 -2.68
C GLU A 67 -1.57 -34.67 -2.45
N PRO A 68 -0.72 -35.47 -1.77
CA PRO A 68 0.67 -35.13 -1.49
C PRO A 68 1.61 -35.57 -2.63
N LEU A 69 2.28 -34.63 -3.28
CA LEU A 69 3.51 -34.91 -4.03
C LEU A 69 4.73 -34.52 -3.19
N GLY A 70 5.49 -35.54 -2.78
CA GLY A 70 6.94 -35.50 -2.65
C GLY A 70 7.53 -34.63 -1.53
N ALA A 71 7.81 -35.26 -0.39
CA ALA A 71 8.78 -34.76 0.59
C ALA A 71 10.16 -34.55 -0.08
N GLY A 72 10.53 -33.29 -0.33
CA GLY A 72 11.84 -33.00 -0.96
C GLY A 72 12.16 -31.55 -1.33
N ALA A 73 11.30 -30.56 -1.10
CA ALA A 73 11.56 -29.18 -1.50
C ALA A 73 11.13 -28.15 -0.43
N PHE A 74 11.67 -28.25 0.77
CA PHE A 74 11.49 -27.25 1.86
C PHE A 74 12.46 -26.07 1.77
N ARG A 75 12.95 -25.71 0.58
CA ARG A 75 13.72 -24.50 0.29
C ARG A 75 13.29 -23.98 -1.07
N GLU A 76 12.90 -22.70 -1.15
CA GLU A 76 12.51 -21.94 -2.37
C GLU A 76 11.05 -22.00 -2.86
N HIS A 77 10.06 -21.98 -1.96
CA HIS A 77 8.69 -21.55 -2.35
C HIS A 77 8.20 -20.49 -1.35
N ALA A 78 8.72 -19.27 -1.47
CA ALA A 78 7.99 -18.12 -0.97
C ALA A 78 6.68 -18.07 -1.75
N MET A 79 5.57 -18.23 -1.04
CA MET A 79 4.23 -18.35 -1.59
C MET A 79 3.94 -17.11 -2.46
N HIS A 80 3.89 -17.29 -3.78
CA HIS A 80 3.53 -16.21 -4.70
C HIS A 80 2.02 -15.98 -4.55
N THR A 81 1.60 -14.79 -4.14
CA THR A 81 0.18 -14.44 -4.04
C THR A 81 -0.39 -14.31 -5.45
N ASP A 82 -0.79 -15.44 -6.04
CA ASP A 82 -1.28 -15.45 -7.42
C ASP A 82 -2.66 -14.77 -7.56
N THR A 83 -3.42 -14.64 -6.47
CA THR A 83 -4.72 -13.96 -6.46
C THR A 83 -5.03 -13.33 -5.11
N LEU A 84 -5.36 -12.04 -5.12
CA LEU A 84 -5.78 -11.23 -3.98
C LEU A 84 -7.27 -10.90 -4.13
N THR A 85 -8.07 -11.18 -3.10
CA THR A 85 -9.46 -10.67 -3.02
C THR A 85 -9.55 -9.62 -1.94
N PHE A 86 -10.03 -8.44 -2.30
CA PHE A 86 -10.33 -7.35 -1.40
C PHE A 86 -11.84 -7.10 -1.41
N SER A 87 -12.44 -6.94 -0.23
CA SER A 87 -13.85 -6.62 -0.12
C SER A 87 -14.10 -5.70 1.06
N CYS A 88 -14.93 -4.69 0.83
CA CYS A 88 -15.51 -3.83 1.85
C CYS A 88 -16.99 -3.58 1.51
N ASP A 89 -17.71 -2.90 2.40
CA ASP A 89 -19.15 -2.63 2.23
C ASP A 89 -19.50 -1.89 0.93
N ARG A 90 -18.54 -1.18 0.34
CA ARG A 90 -18.75 -0.29 -0.82
C ARG A 90 -18.17 -0.83 -2.12
N LEU A 91 -17.28 -1.82 -2.06
CA LEU A 91 -16.54 -2.32 -3.22
C LEU A 91 -15.94 -3.70 -2.93
N SER A 92 -15.97 -4.58 -3.93
CA SER A 92 -15.14 -5.78 -3.96
C SER A 92 -14.28 -5.77 -5.22
N SER A 93 -13.05 -6.27 -5.09
CA SER A 93 -12.10 -6.42 -6.18
C SER A 93 -11.33 -7.72 -6.02
N MET A 94 -11.14 -8.44 -7.12
CA MET A 94 -10.20 -9.55 -7.20
C MET A 94 -9.09 -9.15 -8.15
N ILE A 95 -7.87 -9.45 -7.76
CA ILE A 95 -6.66 -9.12 -8.49
C ILE A 95 -5.88 -10.41 -8.67
N THR A 96 -5.37 -10.65 -9.87
CA THR A 96 -4.51 -11.77 -10.23
C THR A 96 -3.19 -11.20 -10.70
N ILE A 97 -2.10 -11.72 -10.15
CA ILE A 97 -0.74 -11.27 -10.47
C ILE A 97 -0.10 -12.37 -11.30
N THR A 98 0.39 -12.01 -12.48
CA THR A 98 1.06 -12.95 -13.39
C THR A 98 2.46 -12.45 -13.74
N PRO A 99 3.48 -13.33 -13.77
CA PRO A 99 4.80 -12.94 -14.26
C PRO A 99 4.72 -12.43 -15.70
N HIS A 100 5.32 -11.27 -15.98
CA HIS A 100 5.34 -10.72 -17.33
C HIS A 100 6.59 -11.25 -18.07
N GLY A 101 6.38 -12.12 -19.07
CA GLY A 101 7.44 -12.91 -19.70
C GLY A 101 8.45 -12.15 -20.57
N THR A 102 8.31 -10.83 -20.72
CA THR A 102 9.09 -10.03 -21.69
C THR A 102 10.25 -9.26 -21.04
N ALA A 103 10.14 -8.89 -19.76
CA ALA A 103 11.18 -8.15 -19.03
C ALA A 103 11.46 -8.81 -17.68
N PRO A 104 12.75 -8.98 -17.29
CA PRO A 104 13.08 -9.55 -15.99
C PRO A 104 12.52 -8.66 -14.88
N ASP A 105 11.89 -9.29 -13.88
CA ASP A 105 11.41 -8.64 -12.65
C ASP A 105 10.15 -7.76 -12.79
N THR A 106 9.35 -7.98 -13.84
CA THR A 106 8.04 -7.32 -14.00
C THR A 106 6.88 -8.31 -13.91
N VAL A 107 5.73 -7.81 -13.48
CA VAL A 107 4.47 -8.55 -13.40
C VAL A 107 3.37 -7.80 -14.14
N ARG A 108 2.35 -8.56 -14.52
CA ARG A 108 1.08 -8.07 -14.99
C ARG A 108 0.05 -8.26 -13.88
N VAL A 109 -0.72 -7.22 -13.64
CA VAL A 109 -1.79 -7.19 -12.64
C VAL A 109 -3.11 -7.10 -13.40
N ASP A 110 -3.86 -8.19 -13.39
CA ASP A 110 -5.23 -8.22 -13.90
C ASP A 110 -6.19 -8.10 -12.72
N GLY A 111 -7.30 -7.40 -12.88
CA GLY A 111 -8.28 -7.34 -11.83
C GLY A 111 -9.67 -7.00 -12.32
N TRP A 112 -10.63 -7.19 -11.43
CA TRP A 112 -11.98 -6.69 -11.59
C TRP A 112 -12.42 -5.97 -10.33
N VAL A 113 -13.36 -5.05 -10.49
CA VAL A 113 -13.95 -4.27 -9.42
C VAL A 113 -15.46 -4.22 -9.61
N THR A 114 -16.23 -4.32 -8.53
CA THR A 114 -17.71 -4.30 -8.58
C THR A 114 -18.29 -2.98 -9.06
N VAL A 115 -17.48 -1.92 -9.08
CA VAL A 115 -17.90 -0.56 -9.44
C VAL A 115 -17.45 -0.28 -10.89
N PRO A 116 -18.37 -0.17 -11.84
CA PRO A 116 -18.02 0.08 -13.24
C PRO A 116 -17.42 1.49 -13.41
N ASP A 117 -16.59 1.66 -14.43
CA ASP A 117 -15.91 2.93 -14.75
C ASP A 117 -15.11 3.53 -13.58
N CYS A 118 -14.73 2.72 -12.57
CA CYS A 118 -13.97 3.19 -11.42
C CYS A 118 -12.56 3.63 -11.85
N SER A 119 -12.14 4.82 -11.40
CA SER A 119 -10.76 5.27 -11.59
C SER A 119 -9.89 4.61 -10.52
N ILE A 120 -8.76 4.04 -10.93
CA ILE A 120 -7.88 3.20 -10.12
C ILE A 120 -6.47 3.78 -10.20
N GLU A 121 -5.76 3.80 -9.09
CA GLU A 121 -4.32 4.05 -9.08
C GLU A 121 -3.58 2.91 -8.41
N LEU A 122 -2.51 2.45 -9.04
CA LEU A 122 -1.54 1.55 -8.43
C LEU A 122 -0.34 2.35 -7.95
N HIS A 123 0.00 2.20 -6.68
CA HIS A 123 1.22 2.73 -6.08
C HIS A 123 2.12 1.56 -5.71
N VAL A 124 3.31 1.50 -6.32
CA VAL A 124 4.35 0.52 -5.98
C VAL A 124 5.45 1.26 -5.24
N LEU A 125 5.80 0.77 -4.04
CA LEU A 125 6.89 1.31 -3.25
C LEU A 125 8.23 0.77 -3.73
N SER A 126 9.27 1.60 -3.58
CA SER A 126 10.66 1.18 -3.74
C SER A 126 11.00 0.04 -2.77
N PRO A 127 12.04 -0.77 -3.06
CA PRO A 127 12.47 -1.87 -2.19
C PRO A 127 12.79 -1.45 -0.74
N ASP A 128 13.23 -0.20 -0.56
CA ASP A 128 13.52 0.40 0.75
C ASP A 128 12.26 0.91 1.48
N ARG A 129 11.08 0.82 0.85
CA ARG A 129 9.76 1.25 1.34
C ARG A 129 9.69 2.73 1.75
N THR A 130 10.62 3.57 1.28
CA THR A 130 10.67 4.99 1.68
C THR A 130 9.97 5.91 0.68
N ARG A 131 9.84 5.49 -0.58
CA ARG A 131 9.29 6.28 -1.68
C ARG A 131 8.44 5.43 -2.61
N THR A 132 7.50 6.09 -3.30
CA THR A 132 6.75 5.46 -4.39
C THR A 132 7.64 5.38 -5.63
N ALA A 133 7.93 4.16 -6.08
CA ALA A 133 8.73 3.88 -7.27
C ALA A 133 7.91 4.04 -8.55
N VAL A 134 6.67 3.55 -8.55
CA VAL A 134 5.76 3.62 -9.70
C VAL A 134 4.38 4.04 -9.24
N ARG A 135 3.78 4.96 -10.00
CA ARG A 135 2.37 5.33 -9.90
C ARG A 135 1.73 5.22 -11.27
N GLN A 136 0.74 4.33 -11.42
CA GLN A 136 -0.03 4.21 -12.66
C GLN A 136 -1.50 4.46 -12.38
N GLN A 137 -2.13 5.27 -13.22
CA GLN A 137 -3.57 5.55 -13.16
C GLN A 137 -4.25 4.88 -14.34
N LEU A 138 -5.38 4.22 -14.08
CA LEU A 138 -6.23 3.66 -15.12
C LEU A 138 -7.70 3.77 -14.75
N ARG A 139 -8.57 3.44 -15.68
CA ARG A 139 -10.01 3.32 -15.45
C ARG A 139 -10.41 1.89 -15.76
N ALA A 140 -11.23 1.31 -14.89
CA ALA A 140 -11.87 0.04 -15.17
C ALA A 140 -12.80 0.19 -16.38
N ASP A 141 -12.95 -0.87 -17.16
CA ASP A 141 -13.89 -0.91 -18.27
C ASP A 141 -15.35 -0.93 -17.77
N PRO A 142 -16.35 -0.90 -18.66
CA PRO A 142 -17.76 -0.93 -18.28
C PRO A 142 -18.19 -2.17 -17.48
N ASP A 143 -17.45 -3.27 -17.59
CA ASP A 143 -17.68 -4.51 -16.83
C ASP A 143 -16.86 -4.55 -15.52
N GLY A 144 -16.14 -3.46 -15.22
CA GLY A 144 -15.31 -3.32 -14.02
C GLY A 144 -13.95 -3.99 -14.12
N ARG A 145 -13.51 -4.44 -15.30
CA ARG A 145 -12.20 -5.09 -15.48
C ARG A 145 -11.09 -4.07 -15.70
N PHE A 146 -9.88 -4.40 -15.26
CA PHE A 146 -8.71 -3.56 -15.45
C PHE A 146 -7.45 -4.42 -15.58
N THR A 147 -6.47 -3.93 -16.32
CA THR A 147 -5.18 -4.59 -16.54
C THR A 147 -4.07 -3.56 -16.48
N LEU A 148 -2.98 -3.95 -15.83
CA LEU A 148 -1.74 -3.20 -15.70
C LEU A 148 -0.60 -4.11 -16.11
N ASP A 149 0.17 -3.73 -17.13
CA ASP A 149 1.30 -4.50 -17.63
C ASP A 149 2.63 -3.84 -17.20
N GLU A 150 3.71 -4.62 -17.22
CA GLU A 150 5.09 -4.16 -16.98
C GLU A 150 5.29 -3.46 -15.61
N ILE A 151 4.62 -3.96 -14.58
CA ILE A 151 4.72 -3.41 -13.23
C ILE A 151 5.94 -4.00 -12.53
N PRO A 152 6.85 -3.18 -11.96
CA PRO A 152 7.97 -3.71 -11.19
C PRO A 152 7.47 -4.39 -9.92
N ARG A 153 8.18 -5.44 -9.50
CA ARG A 153 7.91 -6.12 -8.24
C ARG A 153 8.14 -5.22 -7.03
N GLY A 154 7.39 -5.46 -5.97
CA GLY A 154 7.51 -4.74 -4.71
C GLY A 154 6.18 -4.57 -3.98
N PRO A 155 6.20 -3.97 -2.77
CA PRO A 155 4.99 -3.71 -2.01
C PRO A 155 4.12 -2.69 -2.76
N ALA A 156 2.89 -3.05 -3.04
CA ALA A 156 1.96 -2.24 -3.80
C ALA A 156 0.65 -2.02 -3.06
N GLN A 157 -0.04 -0.94 -3.43
CA GLN A 157 -1.35 -0.58 -2.93
C GLN A 157 -2.23 -0.08 -4.07
N LEU A 158 -3.47 -0.55 -4.13
CA LEU A 158 -4.47 -0.05 -5.06
C LEU A 158 -5.37 0.98 -4.39
N HIS A 159 -5.58 2.09 -5.10
CA HIS A 159 -6.42 3.20 -4.69
C HIS A 159 -7.61 3.27 -5.65
N PHE A 160 -8.80 3.01 -5.15
CA PHE A 160 -10.04 3.12 -5.92
C PHE A 160 -10.70 4.47 -5.63
N HIS A 161 -10.90 5.26 -6.67
CA HIS A 161 -11.67 6.51 -6.61
C HIS A 161 -13.15 6.19 -6.65
N HIS A 162 -13.76 6.14 -5.46
CA HIS A 162 -15.18 5.87 -5.30
C HIS A 162 -15.96 7.17 -4.99
N PRO A 163 -17.20 7.36 -5.49
CA PRO A 163 -17.96 8.61 -5.30
C PRO A 163 -18.18 9.02 -3.84
N GLN A 164 -18.18 8.05 -2.93
CA GLN A 164 -18.36 8.25 -1.49
C GLN A 164 -17.03 8.35 -0.72
N GLY A 165 -15.92 8.61 -1.41
CA GLY A 165 -14.57 8.72 -0.86
C GLY A 165 -13.64 7.60 -1.32
N PRO A 166 -12.31 7.82 -1.28
CA PRO A 166 -11.33 6.87 -1.77
C PRO A 166 -11.31 5.58 -0.93
N ILE A 167 -11.05 4.44 -1.60
CA ILE A 167 -10.94 3.13 -0.97
C ILE A 167 -9.54 2.59 -1.27
N LEU A 168 -8.81 2.21 -0.22
CA LEU A 168 -7.44 1.74 -0.32
C LEU A 168 -7.37 0.25 0.04
N THR A 169 -6.67 -0.55 -0.76
CA THR A 169 -6.34 -1.92 -0.33
C THR A 169 -5.28 -1.89 0.78
N PRO A 170 -5.13 -2.96 1.55
CA PRO A 170 -3.88 -3.22 2.25
C PRO A 170 -2.70 -3.27 1.27
N TYR A 171 -1.48 -3.14 1.80
CA TYR A 171 -0.29 -3.42 1.00
C TYR A 171 -0.23 -4.91 0.67
N PHE A 172 0.14 -5.24 -0.56
CA PHE A 172 0.38 -6.60 -1.04
C PHE A 172 1.65 -6.63 -1.88
N ASP A 173 2.32 -7.77 -1.95
CA ASP A 173 3.56 -7.91 -2.72
C ASP A 173 3.25 -8.32 -4.17
N LEU A 174 3.92 -7.66 -5.12
CA LEU A 174 3.87 -7.93 -6.56
C LEU A 174 4.94 -8.91 -7.03
#